data_AF-A0A416W144-F1
#
_entry.id   AF-A0A416W144-F1
#
_cell.length_a   1.000
_cell.length_b   1.000
_cell.length_c   1.000
_cell.angle_alpha   90.00
_cell.angle_beta   90.00
_cell.angle_gamma   90.00
#
_symmetry.space_group_name_H-M   'P 1'
#
loop_
_entity.id
_entity.type
_entity.pdbx_description
1 polymer ?
#
loop_
_entity_poly.entity_id
_entity_poly.type
_entity_poly.pdbx_seq_one_letter_code
_entity_poly.pdbx_strand_id
1 'polypeptide(L)'
;MKGIFSPNGVGSLKIINQLAKKEFGNEIGTANSYVELKRDIIKVLRKKTARELEENKLATLVNIKSIEENNFSDFISVRFAYWGMTISIAILMIGNVPINSYFNMTKKTFGTLVVTGIIILLVTMSRTIHMQHDELEYLNFKLICFDEIIGNKKKKY
;
A
#
# COMPACT_ATOMS: atom_id res chain seq x y z
N MET A 1 24.13 2.77 5.29
CA MET A 1 22.73 2.49 5.64
C MET A 1 21.88 3.60 5.05
N LYS A 2 21.23 3.39 3.90
CA LYS A 2 20.26 4.34 3.33
C LYS A 2 18.97 4.24 4.13
N GLY A 3 18.35 5.38 4.43
CA GLY A 3 17.21 5.52 5.34
C GLY A 3 16.04 4.62 4.97
N ILE A 4 15.74 3.67 5.86
CA ILE A 4 14.66 2.65 5.71
C ILE A 4 13.29 3.23 6.10
N PHE A 5 13.24 4.46 6.62
CA PHE A 5 11.98 5.10 6.97
C PHE A 5 12.15 6.61 6.97
N SER A 6 11.47 7.30 6.05
CA SER A 6 11.27 8.74 6.10
C SER A 6 9.76 8.97 6.20
N PRO A 7 9.20 9.23 7.39
CA PRO A 7 7.77 9.46 7.52
C PRO A 7 7.42 10.72 6.72
N ASN A 8 6.52 10.60 5.75
CA ASN A 8 6.06 11.74 4.94
C ASN A 8 5.11 12.70 5.70
N GLY A 9 5.22 12.79 7.03
CA GLY A 9 4.48 13.71 7.88
C GLY A 9 3.41 13.07 8.77
N VAL A 10 2.46 13.89 9.22
CA VAL A 10 1.44 13.57 10.24
C VAL A 10 0.44 12.47 9.80
N GLY A 11 0.33 12.22 8.49
CA GLY A 11 -0.58 11.21 7.91
C GLY A 11 -0.17 9.76 8.19
N SER A 12 1.12 9.44 8.11
CA SER A 12 1.62 8.06 8.24
C SER A 12 1.42 7.49 9.65
N LEU A 13 1.44 8.33 10.70
CA LEU A 13 1.21 7.86 12.08
C LEU A 13 -0.21 7.31 12.26
N LYS A 14 -1.21 8.01 11.72
CA LYS A 14 -2.62 7.63 11.84
C LYS A 14 -2.86 6.31 11.12
N ILE A 15 -2.27 6.14 9.94
CA ILE A 15 -2.36 4.94 9.12
C ILE A 15 -1.68 3.75 9.81
N ILE A 16 -0.44 3.93 10.27
CA ILE A 16 0.30 2.89 11.00
C ILE A 16 -0.44 2.49 12.29
N ASN A 17 -1.03 3.45 13.01
CA ASN A 17 -1.84 3.17 14.21
C ASN A 17 -3.13 2.39 13.85
N GLN A 18 -3.82 2.74 12.77
CA GLN A 18 -4.99 1.98 12.29
C GLN A 18 -4.64 0.54 11.92
N LEU A 19 -3.54 0.34 11.19
CA LEU A 19 -3.06 -1.00 10.80
C LEU A 19 -2.58 -1.80 12.02
N ALA A 20 -1.88 -1.17 12.97
CA ALA A 20 -1.48 -1.80 14.22
C ALA A 20 -2.70 -2.25 15.06
N LYS A 21 -3.76 -1.42 15.14
CA LYS A 21 -5.02 -1.79 15.80
C LYS A 21 -5.75 -2.92 15.09
N LYS A 22 -5.67 -2.98 13.75
CA LYS A 22 -6.24 -4.09 12.98
C LYS A 22 -5.53 -5.42 13.28
N GLU A 23 -4.20 -5.39 13.47
CA GLU A 23 -3.41 -6.60 13.77
C GLU A 23 -3.49 -7.03 15.24
N PHE A 24 -3.33 -6.09 16.17
CA PHE A 24 -3.17 -6.37 17.60
C PHE A 24 -4.40 -6.02 18.45
N GLY A 25 -5.47 -5.50 17.83
CA GLY A 25 -6.73 -5.19 18.49
C GLY A 25 -6.58 -4.17 19.61
N ASN A 26 -7.21 -4.48 20.75
CA ASN A 26 -7.26 -3.61 21.93
C ASN A 26 -5.92 -3.48 22.66
N GLU A 27 -4.88 -4.22 22.26
CA GLU A 27 -3.55 -4.09 22.86
C GLU A 27 -2.81 -2.81 22.42
N ILE A 28 -3.28 -2.14 21.37
CA ILE A 28 -2.71 -0.90 20.84
C ILE A 28 -3.64 0.27 21.16
N GLY A 29 -3.14 1.21 21.95
CA GLY A 29 -3.85 2.44 22.30
C GLY A 29 -3.92 3.43 21.14
N THR A 30 -4.59 4.55 21.35
CA THR A 30 -4.49 5.69 20.43
C THR A 30 -3.16 6.40 20.70
N ALA A 31 -2.16 6.14 19.87
CA ALA A 31 -0.87 6.83 19.93
C ALA A 31 -0.93 8.20 19.26
N ASN A 32 -0.36 9.21 19.92
CA ASN A 32 -0.19 10.57 19.41
C ASN A 32 1.22 10.80 18.83
N SER A 33 2.14 9.86 19.05
CA SER A 33 3.49 9.89 18.48
C SER A 33 3.96 8.51 18.02
N TYR A 34 4.93 8.49 17.09
CA TYR A 34 5.59 7.26 16.66
C TYR A 34 6.31 6.55 17.82
N VAL A 35 6.82 7.31 18.81
CA VAL A 35 7.52 6.74 19.96
C VAL A 35 6.56 5.96 20.86
N GLU A 36 5.38 6.52 21.12
CA GLU A 36 4.31 5.85 21.87
C GLU A 36 3.86 4.57 21.14
N LEU A 37 3.56 4.68 19.84
CA LEU A 37 3.13 3.54 19.02
C LEU A 37 4.18 2.44 18.99
N LYS A 38 5.46 2.80 18.81
CA LYS A 38 6.58 1.87 18.84
C LYS A 38 6.67 1.14 20.18
N ARG A 39 6.53 1.87 21.30
CA ARG A 39 6.57 1.29 22.65
C ARG A 39 5.45 0.26 22.86
N ASP A 40 4.24 0.59 22.41
CA ASP A 40 3.08 -0.28 22.54
C ASP A 40 3.25 -1.55 21.70
N ILE A 41 3.65 -1.42 20.43
CA ILE A 41 3.94 -2.58 19.56
C ILE A 41 5.05 -3.44 20.17
N ILE A 42 6.14 -2.86 20.65
CA ILE A 42 7.23 -3.61 21.30
C ILE A 42 6.71 -4.36 22.55
N LYS A 43 5.84 -3.74 23.34
CA LYS A 43 5.24 -4.37 24.53
C LYS A 43 4.42 -5.60 24.16
N VAL A 44 3.63 -5.52 23.08
CA VAL A 44 2.87 -6.65 22.54
C VAL A 44 3.80 -7.75 22.02
N LEU A 45 4.77 -7.38 21.18
CA LEU A 45 5.72 -8.33 20.58
C LEU A 45 6.58 -9.05 21.62
N ARG A 46 6.93 -8.40 22.75
CA ARG A 46 7.69 -9.03 23.84
C ARG A 46 6.94 -10.12 24.59
N LYS A 47 5.61 -10.18 24.49
CA LYS A 47 4.82 -11.28 25.08
C LYS A 47 4.99 -12.59 24.32
N LYS A 48 5.44 -12.52 23.05
CA LYS A 48 5.64 -13.70 22.20
C LYS A 48 6.93 -14.43 22.56
N THR A 49 6.94 -15.74 22.31
CA THR A 49 8.14 -16.57 22.45
C THR A 49 9.21 -16.16 21.42
N ALA A 50 10.46 -16.54 21.65
CA ALA A 50 11.55 -16.22 20.72
C ALA A 50 11.30 -16.79 19.32
N ARG A 51 10.75 -18.01 19.24
CA ARG A 51 10.38 -18.67 17.98
C ARG A 51 9.26 -17.94 17.26
N GLU A 52 8.18 -17.60 17.96
CA GLU A 52 7.08 -16.84 17.38
C GLU A 52 7.53 -15.45 16.90
N LEU A 53 8.48 -14.83 17.60
CA LEU A 53 9.03 -13.53 17.19
C LEU A 53 9.79 -13.64 15.87
N GLU A 54 10.60 -14.69 15.69
CA GLU A 54 11.33 -14.96 14.44
C GLU A 54 10.38 -15.31 13.29
N GLU A 55 9.38 -16.15 13.53
CA GLU A 55 8.35 -16.49 12.54
C GLU A 55 7.57 -15.23 12.11
N ASN A 56 7.18 -14.36 13.05
CA ASN A 56 6.50 -13.10 12.73
C ASN A 56 7.40 -12.11 11.98
N LYS A 57 8.70 -12.05 12.32
CA LYS A 57 9.67 -11.22 11.58
C LYS A 57 9.83 -11.74 10.15
N LEU A 58 9.96 -13.05 9.98
CA LEU A 58 10.08 -13.69 8.66
C LEU A 58 8.83 -13.44 7.82
N ALA A 59 7.62 -13.63 8.39
CA ALA A 59 6.37 -13.32 7.71
C ALA A 59 6.28 -11.84 7.29
N THR A 60 6.72 -10.93 8.16
CA THR A 60 6.78 -9.49 7.84
C THR A 60 7.72 -9.21 6.65
N LEU A 61 8.89 -9.85 6.61
CA LEU A 61 9.85 -9.73 5.50
C LEU A 61 9.31 -10.30 4.19
N VAL A 62 8.64 -11.46 4.25
CA VAL A 62 8.00 -12.08 3.09
C VAL A 62 6.89 -11.17 2.54
N ASN A 63 6.08 -10.56 3.41
CA ASN A 63 5.02 -9.65 2.98
C ASN A 63 5.58 -8.37 2.33
N ILE A 64 6.63 -7.79 2.90
CA ILE A 64 7.32 -6.63 2.28
C ILE A 64 7.81 -7.00 0.89
N LYS A 65 8.51 -8.12 0.76
CA LYS A 65 9.03 -8.58 -0.53
C LYS A 65 7.92 -8.87 -1.53
N SER A 66 6.82 -9.47 -1.09
CA SER A 66 5.63 -9.70 -1.90
C SER A 66 5.01 -8.39 -2.41
N ILE A 67 4.92 -7.35 -1.56
CA ILE A 67 4.43 -6.03 -1.95
C ILE A 67 5.39 -5.33 -2.92
N GLU A 68 6.69 -5.44 -2.70
CA GLU A 68 7.73 -4.89 -3.59
C GLU A 68 7.72 -5.58 -4.97
N GLU A 69 7.65 -6.90 -5.01
CA GLU A 69 7.59 -7.68 -6.27
C GLU A 69 6.27 -7.45 -7.02
N ASN A 70 5.17 -7.24 -6.30
CA ASN A 70 3.85 -6.94 -6.87
C ASN A 70 3.53 -5.44 -6.83
N ASN A 71 4.55 -4.58 -6.76
CA ASN A 71 4.32 -3.15 -6.63
C ASN A 71 3.69 -2.62 -7.91
N PHE A 72 2.40 -2.28 -7.81
CA PHE A 72 1.61 -1.83 -8.97
C PHE A 72 2.17 -0.52 -9.55
N SER A 73 2.85 0.28 -8.73
CA SER A 73 3.58 1.46 -9.19
C SER A 73 4.78 1.08 -10.07
N ASP A 74 5.51 0.01 -9.78
CA ASP A 74 6.76 -0.31 -10.49
C ASP A 74 6.54 -1.04 -11.83
N PHE A 75 5.33 -1.54 -12.09
CA PHE A 75 4.96 -2.03 -13.41
C PHE A 75 4.75 -0.88 -14.41
N ILE A 76 5.87 -0.33 -14.90
CA ILE A 76 5.92 0.64 -16.00
C ILE A 76 5.10 0.14 -17.19
N SER A 77 5.14 -1.17 -17.50
CA SER A 77 4.37 -1.80 -18.58
C SER A 77 2.85 -1.61 -18.44
N VAL A 78 2.31 -1.78 -17.23
CA VAL A 78 0.88 -1.61 -16.96
C VAL A 78 0.48 -0.14 -17.08
N ARG A 79 1.32 0.78 -16.59
CA ARG A 79 1.12 2.23 -16.74
C ARG A 79 1.15 2.64 -18.22
N PHE A 80 2.13 2.17 -18.99
CA PHE A 80 2.23 2.47 -20.43
C PHE A 80 1.06 1.91 -21.23
N ALA A 81 0.65 0.67 -20.97
CA ALA A 81 -0.50 0.07 -21.63
C ALA A 81 -1.79 0.86 -21.34
N TYR A 82 -1.97 1.32 -20.11
CA TYR A 82 -3.11 2.14 -19.71
C TYR A 82 -3.10 3.52 -20.37
N TRP A 83 -1.98 4.24 -20.31
CA TRP A 83 -1.86 5.56 -20.97
C TRP A 83 -2.04 5.42 -22.48
N GLY A 84 -1.47 4.38 -23.08
CA GLY A 84 -1.67 4.02 -24.49
C GLY A 84 -3.15 3.81 -24.80
N MET A 85 -3.85 2.98 -24.02
CA MET A 85 -5.29 2.72 -24.21
C MET A 85 -6.12 4.00 -24.07
N THR A 86 -5.83 4.83 -23.07
CA THR A 86 -6.54 6.09 -22.83
C THR A 86 -6.35 7.06 -24.00
N ILE A 87 -5.13 7.18 -24.50
CA ILE A 87 -4.79 8.00 -25.66
C ILE A 87 -5.46 7.45 -26.93
N SER A 88 -5.42 6.13 -27.16
CA SER A 88 -6.10 5.50 -28.29
C SER A 88 -7.60 5.76 -28.28
N ILE A 89 -8.24 5.63 -27.11
CA ILE A 89 -9.67 5.94 -26.95
C ILE A 89 -9.96 7.42 -27.24
N ALA A 90 -9.11 8.33 -26.75
CA ALA A 90 -9.26 9.76 -27.03
C ALA A 90 -9.14 10.07 -28.53
N ILE A 91 -8.15 9.47 -29.20
CA ILE A 91 -7.96 9.60 -30.66
C ILE A 91 -9.17 9.07 -31.42
N LEU A 92 -9.71 7.91 -31.04
CA LEU A 92 -10.88 7.31 -31.67
C LEU A 92 -12.14 8.18 -31.51
N MET A 93 -12.30 8.83 -30.34
CA MET A 93 -13.40 9.77 -30.11
C MET A 93 -13.26 11.07 -30.93
N ILE A 94 -12.04 11.62 -31.06
CA ILE A 94 -11.76 12.83 -31.84
C ILE A 94 -11.84 12.55 -33.35
N GLY A 95 -11.33 11.41 -33.80
CA GLY A 95 -11.27 10.99 -35.20
C GLY A 95 -12.61 10.62 -35.82
N ASN A 96 -13.72 10.81 -35.09
CA ASN A 96 -15.09 10.57 -35.56
C ASN A 96 -15.34 9.15 -36.08
N VAL A 97 -14.58 8.17 -35.59
CA VAL A 97 -14.69 6.76 -35.97
C VAL A 97 -16.04 6.23 -35.45
N PRO A 98 -16.89 5.61 -36.29
CA PRO A 98 -18.25 5.22 -35.89
C PRO A 98 -18.27 3.94 -35.03
N ILE A 99 -17.40 3.80 -34.03
CA ILE A 99 -17.34 2.61 -33.17
C ILE A 99 -18.66 2.41 -32.42
N ASN A 100 -19.32 3.51 -32.08
CA ASN A 100 -20.61 3.50 -31.40
C ASN A 100 -21.72 2.76 -32.18
N SER A 101 -21.61 2.65 -33.51
CA SER A 101 -22.59 1.93 -34.33
C SER A 101 -22.52 0.42 -34.12
N TYR A 102 -21.34 -0.16 -33.86
CA TYR A 102 -21.19 -1.59 -33.54
C TYR A 102 -21.88 -1.98 -32.22
N PHE A 103 -22.03 -1.02 -31.31
CA PHE A 103 -22.70 -1.23 -30.03
C PHE A 103 -24.18 -0.80 -30.05
N ASN A 104 -24.72 -0.39 -31.20
CA ASN A 104 -26.08 0.17 -31.34
C ASN A 104 -26.35 1.33 -30.34
N MET A 105 -25.34 2.15 -30.09
CA MET A 105 -25.42 3.27 -29.13
C MET A 105 -25.21 4.63 -29.82
N THR A 106 -25.81 5.68 -29.24
CA THR A 106 -25.48 7.04 -29.65
C THR A 106 -24.05 7.39 -29.27
N LYS A 107 -23.39 8.28 -30.02
CA LYS A 107 -22.03 8.76 -29.72
C LYS A 107 -21.89 9.29 -28.29
N LYS A 108 -22.91 10.02 -27.83
CA LYS A 108 -22.95 10.60 -26.48
C LYS A 108 -22.99 9.50 -25.41
N THR A 109 -23.89 8.53 -25.54
CA THR A 109 -24.03 7.42 -24.58
C THR A 109 -22.78 6.54 -24.52
N PHE A 110 -22.22 6.21 -25.68
CA PHE A 110 -20.99 5.42 -25.77
C PHE A 110 -19.80 6.15 -25.13
N GLY A 111 -19.61 7.43 -25.47
CA GLY A 111 -18.53 8.25 -24.90
C GLY A 111 -18.63 8.38 -23.37
N THR A 112 -19.84 8.60 -22.83
CA THR A 112 -20.05 8.63 -21.38
C THR A 112 -19.69 7.31 -20.72
N LEU A 113 -20.13 6.16 -21.26
CA LEU A 113 -19.81 4.84 -20.71
C LEU A 113 -18.30 4.58 -20.69
N VAL A 114 -17.60 4.90 -21.79
CA VAL A 114 -16.16 4.70 -21.89
C VAL A 114 -15.41 5.58 -20.89
N VAL A 115 -15.76 6.86 -20.80
CA VAL A 115 -15.14 7.78 -19.84
C VAL A 115 -15.40 7.36 -18.40
N THR A 116 -16.63 6.95 -18.07
CA THR A 116 -16.95 6.42 -16.74
C THR A 116 -16.16 5.16 -16.41
N GLY A 117 -16.01 4.23 -17.36
CA GLY A 117 -15.19 3.03 -17.18
C GLY A 117 -13.72 3.35 -16.90
N ILE A 118 -13.15 4.32 -17.64
CA ILE A 118 -11.78 4.80 -17.43
C ILE A 118 -11.63 5.42 -16.03
N ILE A 119 -12.59 6.26 -15.60
CA ILE A 119 -12.56 6.87 -14.27
C ILE A 119 -12.58 5.81 -13.16
N ILE A 120 -13.46 4.81 -13.28
CA ILE A 120 -13.54 3.72 -12.29
C ILE A 120 -12.19 3.00 -12.20
N LEU A 121 -11.59 2.67 -13.34
CA LEU A 121 -10.30 1.99 -13.41
C LEU A 121 -9.18 2.84 -12.78
N LEU A 122 -9.13 4.15 -13.07
CA LEU A 122 -8.17 5.07 -12.45
C LEU A 122 -8.29 5.11 -10.93
N VAL A 123 -9.53 5.21 -10.43
CA VAL A 123 -9.82 5.32 -9.00
C VAL A 123 -9.45 4.03 -8.27
N THR A 124 -9.80 2.86 -8.82
CA THR A 124 -9.46 1.57 -8.19
C THR A 124 -7.95 1.38 -8.14
N MET A 125 -7.22 1.72 -9.20
CA MET A 125 -5.76 1.61 -9.22
C MET A 125 -5.08 2.57 -8.24
N SER A 126 -5.49 3.84 -8.22
CA SER A 126 -4.96 4.82 -7.27
C SER A 126 -5.17 4.36 -5.83
N ARG A 127 -6.36 3.81 -5.53
CA ARG A 127 -6.65 3.24 -4.22
C ARG A 127 -5.75 2.05 -3.90
N THR A 128 -5.54 1.13 -4.84
CA THR A 128 -4.65 -0.03 -4.65
C THR A 128 -3.21 0.39 -4.37
N ILE A 129 -2.68 1.36 -5.12
CA ILE A 129 -1.32 1.88 -4.91
C ILE A 129 -1.19 2.49 -3.51
N HIS A 130 -2.16 3.32 -3.11
CA HIS A 130 -2.16 3.90 -1.76
C HIS A 130 -2.23 2.82 -0.67
N MET A 131 -3.08 1.80 -0.83
CA MET A 131 -3.18 0.70 0.13
C MET A 131 -1.87 -0.10 0.23
N GLN A 132 -1.22 -0.42 -0.90
CA GLN A 132 0.08 -1.10 -0.90
C GLN A 132 1.16 -0.25 -0.23
N HIS A 133 1.16 1.06 -0.46
CA HIS A 133 2.09 1.98 0.16
C HIS A 133 1.90 2.08 1.68
N ASP A 134 0.65 2.26 2.12
CA ASP A 134 0.27 2.34 3.54
C ASP A 134 0.66 1.04 4.29
N GLU A 135 0.42 -0.12 3.66
CA GLU A 135 0.79 -1.43 4.20
C GLU A 135 2.32 -1.58 4.30
N LEU A 136 3.05 -1.14 3.27
CA LEU A 136 4.52 -1.15 3.27
C LEU A 136 5.10 -0.27 4.38
N GLU A 137 4.56 0.94 4.59
CA GLU A 137 4.97 1.83 5.69
C GLU A 137 4.78 1.17 7.06
N TYR A 138 3.64 0.49 7.27
CA TYR A 138 3.37 -0.23 8.51
C TYR A 138 4.33 -1.40 8.73
N LEU A 139 4.55 -2.24 7.70
CA LEU A 139 5.44 -3.39 7.81
C LEU A 139 6.90 -2.97 8.07
N ASN A 140 7.36 -1.89 7.44
CA ASN A 140 8.67 -1.30 7.72
C ASN A 140 8.77 -0.77 9.16
N PHE A 141 7.71 -0.11 9.66
CA PHE A 141 7.67 0.33 11.05
C PHE A 141 7.71 -0.85 12.04
N LYS A 142 7.03 -1.95 11.71
CA LYS A 142 7.04 -3.19 12.48
C LYS A 142 8.43 -3.86 12.48
N LEU A 143 9.15 -3.85 11.36
CA LEU A 143 10.54 -4.32 11.30
C LEU A 143 11.46 -3.55 12.26
N ILE A 144 11.33 -2.22 12.31
CA ILE A 144 12.10 -1.38 13.25
C ILE A 144 11.84 -1.84 14.69
N CYS A 145 10.59 -2.16 15.04
CA CYS A 145 10.23 -2.68 16.36
C CYS A 145 10.92 -4.04 16.64
N PHE A 146 10.97 -4.96 15.67
CA PHE A 146 11.67 -6.23 15.81
C PHE A 146 13.17 -6.05 16.01
N ASP A 147 13.80 -5.19 15.23
CA ASP A 147 15.25 -4.95 15.30
C ASP A 147 15.65 -4.32 16.63
N GLU A 148 14.81 -3.47 17.20
CA GLU A 148 15.03 -2.91 18.54
C GLU A 148 14.90 -3.96 19.65
N ILE A 149 13.99 -4.94 19.50
CA ILE A 149 13.88 -6.06 20.45
C ILE A 149 15.14 -6.94 20.39
N ILE A 150 15.62 -7.27 19.19
CA ILE A 150 16.80 -8.11 18.98
C ILE A 150 18.09 -7.37 19.41
N GLY A 151 18.22 -6.09 19.06
CA GLY A 151 19.35 -5.25 19.43
C GLY A 151 19.47 -5.05 20.95
N ASN A 152 18.34 -4.91 21.66
CA ASN A 152 18.33 -4.84 23.11
C ASN A 152 18.70 -6.16 23.80
N LYS A 153 18.44 -7.32 23.16
CA LYS A 153 18.95 -8.61 23.65
C LYS A 153 20.48 -8.68 23.56
N LYS A 154 21.06 -8.25 22.43
CA LYS A 154 22.53 -8.28 22.22
C LYS A 154 23.31 -7.35 23.16
N LYS A 155 22.72 -6.25 23.64
CA LYS A 155 23.36 -5.34 24.62
C LYS A 155 23.28 -5.81 26.07
N LYS A 156 22.44 -6.81 26.38
CA LYS A 156 22.28 -7.36 27.72
C LYS A 156 23.18 -8.57 28.01
N TYR A 157 23.94 -9.02 27.02
CA TYR A 157 24.96 -10.05 27.14
C TYR A 157 26.34 -9.43 26.99
#